data_AF-A0A8B6DU51-F1
#
_entry.id   AF-A0A8B6DU51-F1
#
_cell.length_a   1.000
_cell.length_b   1.000
_cell.length_c   1.000
_cell.angle_alpha   90.00
_cell.angle_beta   90.00
_cell.angle_gamma   90.00
#
_symmetry.space_group_name_H-M   'P 1'
#
loop_
_entity.id
_entity.type
_entity.pdbx_description
1 polymer ?
#
loop_
_entity_poly.entity_id
_entity_poly.type
_entity_poly.pdbx_seq_one_letter_code
_entity_poly.pdbx_strand_id
1 'polypeptide(L)'
;MNPEKLKQLQEQVRIGGKGTARRKKKVVHRTATTDGKKVQTTLKKLSVSNIPGIEEVNMIKEDGMVIHFNNPKVQASLAANTFAITGQAENKRKYNR
;
A
#
# COMPACT_ATOMS: atom_id res chain seq x y z
N MET A 1 29.35 45.63 13.02
CA MET A 1 27.96 45.11 12.99
C MET A 1 27.01 46.27 13.24
N ASN A 2 25.98 46.44 12.41
CA ASN A 2 25.05 47.57 12.53
C ASN A 2 23.89 47.19 13.48
N PRO A 3 23.76 47.82 14.66
CA PRO A 3 22.85 47.37 15.73
C PRO A 3 21.36 47.45 15.35
N GLU A 4 20.96 48.37 14.48
CA GLU A 4 19.55 48.55 14.11
C GLU A 4 19.01 47.39 13.29
N LYS A 5 19.81 46.87 12.35
CA LYS A 5 19.44 45.70 11.55
C LYS A 5 19.36 44.44 12.40
N LEU A 6 20.23 44.32 13.41
CA LEU A 6 20.23 43.19 14.33
C LEU A 6 18.96 43.16 15.20
N LYS A 7 18.47 44.35 15.61
CA LYS A 7 17.24 44.50 16.38
C LYS A 7 15.99 44.14 15.58
N GLN A 8 15.90 44.55 14.31
CA GLN A 8 14.80 44.14 13.43
C GLN A 8 14.78 42.62 13.15
N LEU A 9 15.95 41.99 13.05
CA LEU A 9 16.08 40.54 12.89
C LEU A 9 15.62 39.78 14.15
N GLN A 10 15.84 40.32 15.35
CA GLN A 10 15.35 39.74 16.60
C GLN A 10 13.81 39.83 16.74
N GLU A 11 13.18 40.89 16.24
CA GLU A 11 11.72 41.04 16.27
C GLU A 11 10.99 40.10 15.28
N GLN A 12 11.64 39.70 14.18
CA GLN A 12 11.06 38.78 13.20
C GLN A 12 11.15 37.29 13.59
N VAL A 13 11.78 36.96 14.72
CA VAL A 13 11.86 35.56 15.16
C VAL A 13 10.45 35.10 15.55
N ARG A 14 9.89 34.21 14.73
CA ARG A 14 8.58 33.55 14.87
C ARG A 14 8.51 32.68 16.13
N ILE A 15 8.55 33.28 17.33
CA ILE A 15 8.55 32.56 18.62
C ILE A 15 7.11 32.24 19.10
N GLY A 16 6.08 32.72 18.40
CA GLY A 16 4.70 32.36 18.71
C GLY A 16 4.17 33.07 19.96
N GLY A 17 3.63 34.27 19.77
CA GLY A 17 2.94 35.07 20.78
C GLY A 17 1.45 35.24 20.48
N LYS A 18 0.71 35.88 21.40
CA LYS A 18 -0.72 36.23 21.25
C LYS A 18 -0.89 37.11 20.00
N GLY A 19 -1.61 36.62 18.99
CA GLY A 19 -1.80 37.30 17.70
C GLY A 19 -0.87 36.85 16.56
N THR A 20 0.12 35.98 16.81
CA THR A 20 0.95 35.41 15.73
C THR A 20 0.17 34.37 14.91
N ALA A 21 0.44 34.33 13.60
CA ALA A 21 -0.25 33.42 12.69
C ALA A 21 0.01 31.95 13.07
N ARG A 22 -1.00 31.30 13.65
CA ARG A 22 -0.93 29.88 14.00
C ARG A 22 -0.95 29.03 12.74
N ARG A 23 0.13 28.29 12.47
CA ARG A 23 0.18 27.36 11.34
C ARG A 23 -0.84 26.24 11.59
N LYS A 24 -1.87 26.14 10.75
CA LYS A 24 -2.80 25.00 10.81
C LYS A 24 -2.04 23.73 10.42
N LYS A 25 -1.90 22.79 11.35
CA LYS A 25 -1.42 21.43 11.06
C LYS A 25 -2.53 20.72 10.28
N LYS A 26 -2.30 20.44 8.99
CA LYS A 26 -3.17 19.53 8.24
C LYS A 26 -2.89 18.11 8.74
N VAL A 27 -3.75 17.61 9.62
CA VAL A 27 -3.73 16.20 10.01
C VAL A 27 -4.41 15.42 8.89
N VAL A 28 -3.61 14.72 8.08
CA VAL A 28 -4.14 13.85 7.03
C VAL A 28 -4.50 12.52 7.68
N HIS A 29 -5.79 12.29 7.91
CA HIS A 29 -6.28 10.98 8.29
C HIS A 29 -6.28 10.07 7.06
N ARG A 30 -5.38 9.09 7.04
CA ARG A 30 -5.30 8.08 5.99
C ARG A 30 -6.25 6.94 6.35
N THR A 31 -7.41 6.88 5.71
CA THR A 31 -8.39 5.81 5.90
C THR A 31 -7.95 4.55 5.14
N ALA A 32 -7.52 3.52 5.87
CA ALA A 32 -7.01 2.25 5.33
C ALA A 32 -8.06 1.44 4.54
N THR A 33 -9.36 1.73 4.70
CA THR A 33 -10.46 0.93 4.16
C THR A 33 -10.80 1.18 2.69
N THR A 34 -10.21 2.20 2.04
CA THR A 34 -10.54 2.53 0.64
C THR A 34 -9.74 1.74 -0.41
N ASP A 35 -8.56 1.22 -0.06
CA ASP A 35 -7.68 0.63 -1.07
C ASP A 35 -8.17 -0.72 -1.59
N GLY A 36 -8.77 -1.56 -0.75
CA GLY A 36 -9.34 -2.84 -1.20
C GLY A 36 -10.41 -2.69 -2.29
N LYS A 37 -11.30 -1.69 -2.17
CA LYS A 37 -12.31 -1.39 -3.19
C LYS A 37 -11.70 -0.86 -4.49
N LYS A 38 -10.64 -0.07 -4.40
CA LYS A 38 -9.91 0.42 -5.59
C LYS A 38 -9.25 -0.73 -6.33
N VAL A 39 -8.55 -1.62 -5.62
CA VAL A 39 -7.92 -2.82 -6.21
C VAL A 39 -8.97 -3.70 -6.88
N GLN A 40 -10.12 -3.92 -6.25
CA GLN A 40 -11.19 -4.69 -6.87
C GLN A 40 -11.75 -4.01 -8.14
N THR A 41 -11.81 -2.68 -8.15
CA THR A 41 -12.27 -1.90 -9.32
C THR A 41 -11.26 -1.98 -10.46
N THR A 42 -9.95 -1.92 -10.18
CA THR A 42 -8.91 -2.06 -11.22
C THR A 42 -8.88 -3.47 -11.78
N LEU A 43 -9.02 -4.50 -10.95
CA LEU A 43 -9.10 -5.89 -11.39
C LEU A 43 -10.29 -6.12 -12.34
N LYS A 44 -11.47 -5.57 -12.03
CA LYS A 44 -12.62 -5.62 -12.95
C LYS A 44 -12.35 -5.00 -14.32
N LYS A 45 -11.54 -3.94 -14.41
CA LYS A 45 -11.16 -3.32 -15.70
C LYS A 45 -10.25 -4.20 -16.54
N LEU A 46 -9.51 -5.12 -15.92
CA LEU A 46 -8.69 -6.12 -16.60
C LEU A 46 -9.49 -7.36 -17.03
N SER A 47 -10.83 -7.29 -16.94
CA SER A 47 -11.75 -8.38 -17.31
C SER A 47 -11.45 -9.70 -16.59
N VAL A 48 -10.94 -9.64 -15.36
CA VAL A 48 -10.73 -10.85 -14.56
C VAL A 48 -12.06 -11.35 -13.98
N SER A 49 -12.31 -12.63 -14.14
CA SER A 49 -13.48 -13.36 -13.63
C SER A 49 -13.10 -14.20 -12.42
N ASN A 50 -14.04 -14.44 -11.49
CA ASN A 50 -13.75 -15.25 -10.30
C ASN A 50 -13.80 -16.74 -10.67
N ILE A 51 -12.76 -17.50 -10.28
CA ILE A 51 -12.73 -18.97 -10.48
C ILE A 51 -13.11 -19.63 -9.14
N PRO A 52 -14.25 -20.34 -9.06
CA PRO A 52 -14.65 -21.05 -7.84
C PRO A 52 -13.88 -22.37 -7.69
N GLY A 53 -13.83 -22.91 -6.46
CA GLY A 53 -13.36 -24.27 -6.20
C GLY A 53 -11.83 -24.46 -6.23
N ILE A 54 -11.04 -23.39 -6.13
CA ILE A 54 -9.58 -23.53 -6.02
C ILE A 54 -9.20 -23.95 -4.59
N GLU A 55 -8.59 -25.13 -4.48
CA GLU A 55 -8.11 -25.67 -3.21
C GLU A 55 -6.75 -25.11 -2.83
N GLU A 56 -5.82 -24.99 -3.77
CA GLU A 56 -4.49 -24.50 -3.51
C GLU A 56 -3.87 -23.77 -4.70
N VAL A 57 -2.97 -22.82 -4.41
CA VAL A 57 -2.10 -22.20 -5.41
C VAL A 57 -0.67 -22.20 -4.90
N ASN A 58 0.25 -22.67 -5.74
CA ASN A 58 1.67 -22.72 -5.46
C ASN A 58 2.43 -21.81 -6.44
N MET A 59 3.14 -20.81 -5.92
CA MET A 59 4.08 -20.02 -6.70
C MET A 59 5.49 -20.52 -6.41
N ILE A 60 6.11 -21.16 -7.40
CA ILE A 60 7.48 -21.67 -7.31
C ILE A 60 8.44 -20.54 -7.70
N LYS A 61 9.35 -20.20 -6.80
CA LYS A 61 10.41 -19.23 -7.07
C LYS A 61 11.66 -19.94 -7.60
N GLU A 62 12.55 -19.16 -8.20
CA GLU A 62 13.83 -19.64 -8.74
C GLU A 62 14.80 -20.14 -7.65
N ASP A 63 14.67 -19.62 -6.42
CA ASP A 63 15.47 -20.00 -5.25
C ASP A 63 15.04 -21.34 -4.60
N GLY A 64 14.05 -22.03 -5.18
CA GLY A 64 13.49 -23.28 -4.64
C GLY A 64 12.47 -23.08 -3.51
N MET A 65 12.16 -21.83 -3.15
CA MET A 65 11.07 -21.50 -2.23
C MET A 65 9.71 -21.58 -2.94
N VAL A 66 8.67 -21.93 -2.19
CA VAL A 66 7.28 -21.92 -2.66
C VAL A 66 6.48 -20.96 -1.81
N ILE A 67 5.74 -20.05 -2.46
CA ILE A 67 4.64 -19.33 -1.82
C ILE A 67 3.38 -20.17 -2.02
N HIS A 68 2.86 -20.72 -0.92
CA HIS A 68 1.69 -21.57 -0.89
C HIS A 68 0.48 -20.80 -0.38
N PHE A 69 -0.65 -20.96 -1.06
CA PHE A 69 -1.95 -20.43 -0.64
C PHE A 69 -2.92 -21.59 -0.47
N ASN A 70 -3.54 -21.70 0.71
CA ASN A 70 -4.61 -22.65 0.98
C ASN A 70 -5.98 -21.98 0.79
N ASN A 71 -6.86 -22.63 0.05
CA ASN A 71 -8.19 -22.16 -0.36
C ASN A 71 -8.24 -20.66 -0.77
N PRO A 72 -7.40 -20.18 -1.70
CA PRO A 72 -7.37 -18.78 -2.06
C PRO A 72 -8.59 -18.35 -2.87
N LYS A 73 -8.90 -17.05 -2.83
CA LYS A 73 -9.79 -16.43 -3.80
C LYS A 73 -9.00 -16.13 -5.08
N VAL A 74 -9.35 -16.82 -6.16
CA VAL A 74 -8.69 -16.64 -7.46
C VAL A 74 -9.61 -15.91 -8.42
N GLN A 75 -9.04 -14.92 -9.09
CA GLN A 75 -9.63 -14.24 -10.24
C GLN A 75 -8.68 -14.38 -11.42
N ALA A 76 -9.19 -14.63 -12.61
CA ALA A 76 -8.36 -14.75 -13.80
C ALA A 76 -9.03 -14.21 -15.04
N SER A 77 -8.19 -13.73 -15.95
CA SER A 77 -8.52 -13.51 -17.35
C SER A 77 -7.75 -14.54 -18.16
N LEU A 78 -8.45 -15.60 -18.61
CA LEU A 78 -7.85 -16.69 -19.38
C LEU A 78 -7.34 -16.19 -20.74
N ALA A 79 -8.05 -15.25 -21.36
CA ALA A 79 -7.64 -14.66 -22.63
C ALA A 79 -6.30 -13.91 -22.54
N ALA A 80 -5.99 -13.35 -21.35
CA ALA A 80 -4.77 -12.57 -21.11
C ALA A 80 -3.74 -13.31 -20.24
N ASN A 81 -3.97 -14.61 -19.94
CA ASN A 81 -3.15 -15.40 -19.03
C ASN A 81 -2.80 -14.68 -17.70
N THR A 82 -3.73 -13.86 -17.20
CA THR A 82 -3.51 -13.00 -16.03
C THR A 82 -4.29 -13.54 -14.85
N PHE A 83 -3.61 -13.79 -13.73
CA PHE A 83 -4.19 -14.32 -12.50
C PHE A 83 -4.00 -13.33 -11.34
N ALA A 84 -5.08 -13.08 -10.60
CA ALA A 84 -5.08 -12.33 -9.36
C ALA A 84 -5.49 -13.27 -8.22
N ILE A 85 -4.54 -13.54 -7.33
CA ILE A 85 -4.71 -14.47 -6.21
C ILE A 85 -4.74 -13.66 -4.93
N THR A 86 -5.79 -13.84 -4.13
CA THR A 86 -5.95 -13.18 -2.84
C THR A 86 -6.19 -14.24 -1.77
N GLY A 87 -5.33 -14.25 -0.75
CA GLY A 87 -5.42 -15.22 0.34
C GLY A 87 -4.22 -15.08 1.27
N GLN A 88 -4.23 -15.84 2.35
CA GLN A 88 -3.09 -15.93 3.26
C GLN A 88 -1.97 -16.73 2.56
N ALA A 89 -0.79 -16.12 2.49
CA ALA A 89 0.39 -16.72 1.89
C ALA A 89 1.27 -17.38 2.96
N GLU A 90 1.71 -18.60 2.69
CA GLU A 90 2.69 -19.32 3.50
C GLU A 90 3.96 -19.57 2.67
N ASN A 91 5.10 -19.24 3.26
CA ASN A 91 6.39 -19.51 2.66
C ASN A 91 6.85 -20.91 3.04
N LYS A 92 6.85 -21.84 2.09
CA LYS A 92 7.29 -23.23 2.28
C LYS A 92 8.59 -23.47 1.51
N ARG A 93 9.48 -24.30 2.07
CA ARG A 93 10.64 -24.81 1.33
C ARG A 93 10.21 -26.08 0.61
N LYS A 94 10.44 -26.17 -0.69
CA LYS A 94 10.21 -27.43 -1.41
C LYS A 94 11.18 -28.46 -0.83
N TYR A 95 10.68 -29.51 -0.20
CA TYR A 95 11.52 -30.66 0.12
C TYR A 95 11.84 -31.35 -1.19
N ASN A 96 13.13 -31.39 -1.55
CA ASN A 96 13.63 -32.21 -2.64
C ASN A 96 13.22 -33.66 -2.33
N ARG A 97 12.43 -34.25 -3.23
CA ARG A 97 12.25 -35.70 -3.30
C ARG A 97 13.27 -36.24 -4.28
#